data_AF-A0A523ZH20-F1
#
_entry.id   AF-A0A523ZH20-F1
#
_cell.length_a   1.000
_cell.length_b   1.000
_cell.length_c   1.000
_cell.angle_alpha   90.00
_cell.angle_beta   90.00
_cell.angle_gamma   90.00
#
_symmetry.space_group_name_H-M   'P 1'
#
loop_
_entity.id
_entity.type
_entity.pdbx_description
1 polymer ?
#
loop_
_entity_poly.entity_id
_entity_poly.type
_entity_poly.pdbx_seq_one_letter_code
_entity_poly.pdbx_strand_id
1 'polypeptide(L)' 'MRVTIGEIREMKQRGEKIPMLTAYDYATAKLVDEAGVPLILVGDSLGMVILGYESTIPVT' A
#
# COMPACT_ATOMS: atom_id res chain seq x y z
N MET A 1 -11.44 -0.48 -6.15
CA MET A 1 -11.41 -1.83 -6.77
C MET A 1 -11.24 -2.88 -5.68
N ARG A 2 -11.83 -4.09 -5.79
CA ARG A 2 -11.60 -5.18 -4.81
C ARG A 2 -10.54 -6.12 -5.36
N VAL A 3 -9.41 -6.23 -4.67
CA VAL A 3 -8.34 -7.20 -4.94
C VAL A 3 -8.23 -8.16 -3.76
N THR A 4 -8.07 -9.44 -4.05
CA THR A 4 -8.00 -10.54 -3.09
C THR A 4 -6.65 -11.24 -3.13
N ILE A 5 -6.33 -11.99 -2.08
CA ILE A 5 -5.10 -12.80 -2.02
C ILE A 5 -5.04 -13.85 -3.14
N GLY A 6 -6.20 -14.36 -3.59
CA GLY A 6 -6.28 -15.28 -4.73
C GLY A 6 -5.79 -14.63 -6.02
N GLU A 7 -6.29 -13.43 -6.33
CA GLU A 7 -5.88 -12.67 -7.52
C GLU A 7 -4.38 -12.32 -7.49
N ILE A 8 -3.84 -11.92 -6.34
CA ILE A 8 -2.38 -11.66 -6.17
C ILE A 8 -1.56 -12.93 -6.50
N ARG A 9 -2.01 -14.10 -6.03
CA ARG A 9 -1.34 -15.37 -6.31
C ARG A 9 -1.37 -15.72 -7.80
N GLU A 10 -2.49 -15.47 -8.46
CA GLU A 10 -2.63 -15.69 -9.90
C GLU A 10 -1.76 -14.73 -10.72
N MET A 11 -1.72 -13.43 -10.36
CA MET A 11 -0.82 -12.45 -10.99
C MET A 11 0.63 -12.94 -10.95
N LYS A 12 1.07 -13.44 -9.78
CA LYS A 12 2.41 -14.03 -9.62
C LYS A 12 2.62 -15.26 -10.52
N GLN A 13 1.64 -16.16 -10.63
CA GLN A 13 1.72 -17.34 -11.49
C GLN A 13 1.82 -16.98 -12.97
N ARG A 14 1.14 -15.89 -13.39
CA ARG A 14 1.22 -15.34 -14.75
C ARG A 14 2.50 -14.54 -15.02
N GLY A 15 3.36 -14.34 -14.01
CA GLY A 15 4.56 -13.52 -14.14
C GLY A 15 4.29 -12.01 -14.23
N GLU A 16 3.10 -11.58 -13.84
CA GLU A 16 2.72 -10.16 -13.81
C GLU A 16 3.38 -9.47 -12.62
N LYS A 17 3.97 -8.29 -12.86
CA LYS A 17 4.48 -7.45 -11.77
C LYS A 17 3.31 -6.84 -11.01
N ILE A 18 3.41 -6.83 -9.69
CA ILE A 18 2.34 -6.37 -8.79
C ILE A 18 2.78 -5.05 -8.14
N PRO A 19 2.34 -3.89 -8.66
CA PRO A 19 2.66 -2.60 -8.05
C PRO A 19 1.93 -2.43 -6.71
N MET A 20 2.58 -1.75 -5.77
CA MET A 20 2.03 -1.45 -4.44
C MET A 20 2.55 -0.09 -3.98
N LEU A 21 1.67 0.69 -3.35
CA LEU A 21 2.02 2.00 -2.76
C LEU A 21 1.60 2.06 -1.30
N THR A 22 2.24 2.93 -0.52
CA THR A 22 1.76 3.27 0.82
C THR A 22 0.72 4.38 0.74
N ALA A 23 -0.29 4.32 1.62
CA ALA A 23 -1.23 5.41 1.85
C ALA A 23 -1.68 5.38 3.31
N TYR A 24 -1.81 6.55 3.93
CA TYR A 24 -2.06 6.67 5.37
C TYR A 24 -3.34 7.46 5.70
N ASP A 25 -4.03 7.98 4.67
CA ASP A 25 -5.25 8.75 4.80
C ASP A 25 -6.23 8.44 3.65
N TYR A 26 -7.48 8.88 3.82
CA TYR A 26 -8.55 8.62 2.87
C TYR A 26 -8.31 9.24 1.49
N ALA A 27 -7.84 10.48 1.43
CA ALA A 27 -7.70 11.20 0.17
C ALA A 27 -6.61 10.56 -0.70
N THR A 28 -5.47 10.23 -0.09
CA THR A 28 -4.36 9.52 -0.74
C THR A 28 -4.79 8.13 -1.18
N ALA A 29 -5.46 7.35 -0.32
CA ALA A 29 -5.93 6.01 -0.68
C ALA A 29 -6.93 6.04 -1.86
N LYS A 30 -7.82 7.04 -1.90
CA LYS A 30 -8.76 7.23 -3.00
C LYS A 30 -8.05 7.50 -4.32
N LEU A 31 -7.05 8.39 -4.33
CA LEU A 31 -6.25 8.68 -5.52
C LEU A 31 -5.48 7.45 -6.01
N VAL A 32 -4.94 6.65 -5.09
CA VAL A 32 -4.22 5.41 -5.43
C VAL A 32 -5.17 4.35 -6.03
N ASP A 33 -6.39 4.22 -5.52
CA ASP A 33 -7.42 3.34 -6.11
C ASP A 33 -7.84 3.81 -7.51
N GLU A 34 -8.06 5.12 -7.69
CA GLU A 34 -8.38 5.72 -8.99
C GLU A 34 -7.25 5.56 -10.03
N ALA A 35 -5.99 5.53 -9.57
CA ALA A 35 -4.82 5.27 -10.40
C ALA A 35 -4.64 3.79 -10.79
N GLY A 36 -5.48 2.88 -10.26
CA GLY A 36 -5.45 1.45 -10.59
C GLY A 36 -4.32 0.66 -9.93
N VAL A 37 -3.76 1.14 -8.81
CA VAL A 37 -2.77 0.37 -8.06
C VAL A 37 -3.49 -0.73 -7.27
N PRO A 38 -3.12 -2.02 -7.45
CA PRO A 38 -3.90 -3.14 -6.91
C PRO A 38 -3.73 -3.32 -5.40
N LEU A 39 -2.70 -2.72 -4.79
CA LEU A 39 -2.36 -2.90 -3.38
C LEU A 39 -1.98 -1.58 -2.71
N ILE A 40 -2.54 -1.36 -1.53
CA ILE A 40 -2.17 -0.29 -0.60
C ILE A 40 -1.61 -0.93 0.67
N LEU A 41 -0.47 -0.42 1.14
CA LEU A 41 0.15 -0.79 2.41
C LEU A 41 0.04 0.36 3.42
N VAL A 42 -0.70 0.14 4.50
CA VAL A 42 -0.62 0.98 5.69
C VAL A 42 0.58 0.50 6.52
N GLY A 43 1.75 1.06 6.24
CA GLY A 43 3.01 0.67 6.86
C GLY A 43 3.41 1.57 8.02
N ASP A 44 4.30 1.06 8.88
CA ASP A 44 4.96 1.80 9.97
C ASP A 44 5.87 2.93 9.47
N SER A 45 6.16 2.97 8.17
CA SER A 45 6.77 4.11 7.48
C SER A 45 6.02 5.44 7.69
N LEU A 46 4.75 5.39 8.09
CA LEU A 46 3.99 6.57 8.53
C LEU A 46 4.69 7.32 9.67
N GLY A 47 5.40 6.61 10.55
CA GLY A 47 6.15 7.20 11.67
C GLY A 47 7.15 8.24 11.19
N MET A 48 7.85 7.95 10.08
CA MET A 48 8.83 8.87 9.52
C MET A 48 8.19 9.95 8.67
N VAL A 49 7.27 9.59 7.76
CA VAL A 49 6.78 10.52 6.72
C VAL A 49 5.57 11.35 7.14
N ILE A 50 4.82 10.92 8.15
CA ILE A 50 3.65 11.64 8.69
C ILE A 50 3.95 12.21 10.08
N LEU A 51 4.54 11.42 10.98
CA LEU A 51 4.76 11.82 12.37
C LEU A 51 6.12 12.47 12.62
N GLY A 52 7.05 12.39 11.67
CA GLY A 52 8.38 13.01 11.77
C GLY A 52 9.35 12.30 12.72
N TYR A 53 9.15 11.01 12.99
CA TYR A 53 10.08 10.20 13.77
C TYR A 53 11.33 9.87 12.96
N GLU A 54 12.47 9.74 13.65
CA GLU A 54 13.74 9.31 13.06
C GLU A 54 13.76 7.83 12.65
N SER A 55 12.81 7.03 13.15
CA SER A 55 12.66 5.61 12.82
C SER A 55 11.21 5.16 12.95
N THR A 56 10.89 3.94 12.50
CA THR A 56 9.55 3.37 12.61
C THR A 56 9.27 2.67 13.95
N ILE A 57 10.28 2.51 14.81
CA ILE A 57 10.17 1.88 16.14
C ILE A 57 9.05 2.46 17.03
N PRO A 58 8.83 3.79 17.08
CA PRO A 58 7.83 4.36 17.97
C PRO A 58 6.37 4.24 17.48
N VAL A 59 6.12 3.65 16.30
CA VAL A 59 4.76 3.48 15.76
C VAL A 59 4.01 2.39 16.54
N THR A 60 2.71 2.62 16.79
CA THR A 60 1.83 1.72 17.57
C THR A 60 0.52 1.46 16.86
#